data_AF-X1EUE4-F1
#
_entry.id   AF-X1EUE4-F1
#
_cell.length_a   1.000
_cell.length_b   1.000
_cell.length_c   1.000
_cell.angle_alpha   90.00
_cell.angle_beta   90.00
_cell.angle_gamma   90.00
#
_symmetry.space_group_name_H-M   'P 1'
#
loop_
_entity.id
_entity.type
_entity.pdbx_description
1 polymer ?
#
loop_
_entity_poly.entity_id
_entity_poly.type
_entity_poly.pdbx_seq_one_letter_code
_entity_poly.pdbx_strand_id
1 'polypeptide(L)'
;MIYNLTKFFRTKIKIDITKKQTKELFVDLLPKNERIIIDVVNSSEKVKWSCYNWYLGKNISRIEVNPNYQMYWTSFLKYSSHEAYPGHHTEFAIKEERLYCELNQFEHSILILQSPKLVISEGIANKAISILFSNYEVAEIGLNEFCSAPLKEVSIEELELQDIVKAKIPLFWYNLAYHALVDRYDEKEL
;
A
#
# COMPACT_ATOMS: atom_id res chain seq x y z
N MET A 1 11.26 -5.97 22.93
CA MET A 1 11.67 -5.88 21.51
C MET A 1 10.59 -5.18 20.68
N ILE A 2 10.10 -4.00 21.08
CA ILE A 2 9.03 -3.24 20.38
C ILE A 2 9.63 -2.05 19.58
N TYR A 3 10.85 -1.62 19.94
CA TYR A 3 11.48 -0.38 19.50
C TYR A 3 11.96 -0.32 18.03
N ASN A 4 11.64 -1.30 17.18
CA ASN A 4 12.13 -1.30 15.79
C ASN A 4 11.07 -1.59 14.71
N LEU A 5 9.82 -1.90 15.07
CA LEU A 5 8.77 -2.15 14.07
C LEU A 5 8.31 -0.86 13.39
N THR A 6 8.06 0.20 14.15
CA THR A 6 7.67 1.50 13.58
C THR A 6 8.76 2.06 12.68
N LYS A 7 10.04 1.94 13.09
CA LYS A 7 11.17 2.34 12.24
C LYS A 7 11.26 1.47 10.99
N PHE A 8 11.12 0.15 11.12
CA PHE A 8 11.11 -0.78 9.99
C PHE A 8 10.02 -0.43 8.97
N PHE A 9 8.77 -0.28 9.40
CA PHE A 9 7.66 0.02 8.50
C PHE A 9 7.75 1.42 7.91
N ARG A 10 8.23 2.43 8.65
CA ARG A 10 8.55 3.74 8.05
C ARG A 10 9.61 3.65 6.95
N THR A 11 10.55 2.73 7.07
CA THR A 11 11.59 2.53 6.06
C THR A 11 11.09 1.74 4.85
N LYS A 12 10.11 0.84 5.05
CA LYS A 12 9.63 -0.09 4.03
C LYS A 12 8.35 0.38 3.31
N ILE A 13 7.47 1.11 3.98
CA ILE A 13 6.33 1.81 3.38
C ILE A 13 6.84 3.15 2.82
N LYS A 14 7.49 3.07 1.65
CA LYS A 14 8.14 4.22 0.98
C LYS A 14 7.12 5.06 0.21
N ILE A 15 6.28 5.78 0.95
CA ILE A 15 5.29 6.72 0.39
C ILE A 15 5.93 7.83 -0.45
N ASP A 16 7.22 8.13 -0.25
CA ASP A 16 7.92 9.17 -1.01
C ASP A 16 8.06 8.81 -2.50
N ILE A 17 8.21 7.51 -2.81
CA ILE A 17 8.29 7.02 -4.20
C ILE A 17 6.96 7.29 -4.90
N THR A 18 5.85 6.89 -4.27
CA THR A 18 4.52 7.06 -4.85
C THR A 18 4.10 8.53 -4.88
N LYS A 19 4.50 9.33 -3.89
CA LYS A 19 4.29 10.78 -3.84
C LYS A 19 5.00 11.50 -4.97
N LYS A 20 6.27 11.15 -5.23
CA LYS A 20 7.05 11.72 -6.34
C LYS A 20 6.34 11.47 -7.67
N GLN A 21 6.03 10.20 -7.96
CA GLN A 21 5.36 9.83 -9.21
C GLN A 21 3.98 10.50 -9.36
N THR A 22 3.23 10.60 -8.26
CA THR A 22 1.93 11.29 -8.23
C THR A 22 2.07 12.76 -8.62
N LYS A 23 3.09 13.47 -8.13
CA LYS A 23 3.33 14.88 -8.47
C LYS A 23 3.77 15.08 -9.92
N GLU A 24 4.49 14.12 -10.48
CA GLU A 24 4.91 14.16 -11.89
C GLU A 24 3.72 13.95 -12.84
N LEU A 25 2.82 13.02 -12.51
CA LEU A 25 1.65 12.72 -13.34
C LEU A 25 0.49 13.71 -13.14
N PHE A 26 0.27 14.16 -11.89
CA PHE A 26 -0.84 15.03 -11.51
C PHE A 26 -0.32 16.35 -10.91
N VAL A 27 0.01 17.28 -11.80
CA VAL A 27 0.52 18.60 -11.44
C VAL A 27 -0.50 19.35 -10.56
N ASP A 28 -0.01 19.95 -9.47
CA ASP A 28 -0.79 20.73 -8.50
C ASP A 28 -1.99 20.02 -7.85
N LEU A 29 -2.01 18.68 -7.88
CA LEU A 29 -3.09 17.88 -7.31
C LEU A 29 -3.10 17.91 -5.77
N LEU A 30 -1.93 17.84 -5.14
CA LEU A 30 -1.81 17.63 -3.70
C LEU A 30 -1.94 18.94 -2.90
N PRO A 31 -2.79 19.00 -1.86
CA PRO A 31 -2.87 20.16 -0.98
C PRO A 31 -1.53 20.49 -0.33
N LYS A 32 -1.17 21.77 -0.18
CA LYS A 32 0.17 22.18 0.29
C LYS A 32 0.52 21.68 1.70
N ASN A 33 -0.47 21.48 2.55
CA ASN A 33 -0.30 21.12 3.96
C ASN A 33 -0.61 19.64 4.24
N GLU A 34 -0.74 18.81 3.20
CA GLU A 34 -1.01 17.39 3.39
C GLU A 34 0.14 16.67 4.09
N ARG A 35 -0.21 15.72 4.95
CA ARG A 35 0.75 14.95 5.73
C ARG A 35 0.25 13.54 6.01
N ILE A 36 1.19 12.61 5.96
CA ILE A 36 0.97 11.22 6.39
C ILE A 36 1.85 10.91 7.60
N ILE A 37 1.26 10.23 8.58
CA ILE A 37 1.94 9.65 9.73
C ILE A 37 1.85 8.13 9.58
N ILE A 38 2.98 7.43 9.72
CA ILE A 38 3.00 5.97 9.70
C ILE A 38 3.17 5.47 11.13
N ASP A 39 2.22 4.65 11.57
CA ASP A 39 2.17 3.99 12.86
C ASP A 39 1.96 2.48 12.71
N VAL A 40 2.17 1.76 13.82
CA VAL A 40 2.10 0.30 13.86
C VAL A 40 1.06 -0.09 14.90
N VAL A 41 0.16 -0.99 14.51
CA VAL A 41 -0.87 -1.54 15.41
C VAL A 41 -0.18 -2.26 16.57
N ASN A 42 -0.71 -2.07 17.77
CA ASN A 42 -0.22 -2.81 18.93
C ASN A 42 -0.49 -4.30 18.72
N SER A 43 0.53 -5.15 18.90
CA SER A 43 0.41 -6.59 18.66
C SER A 43 -0.69 -7.28 19.47
N SER A 44 -1.11 -6.71 20.60
CA SER A 44 -2.23 -7.23 21.41
C SER A 44 -3.63 -6.91 20.85
N GLU A 45 -3.74 -5.97 19.90
CA GLU A 45 -5.00 -5.57 19.31
C GLU A 45 -5.43 -6.54 18.20
N LYS A 46 -6.70 -6.92 18.23
CA LYS A 46 -7.30 -7.80 17.22
C LYS A 46 -7.98 -6.98 16.13
N VAL A 47 -7.17 -6.38 15.25
CA VAL A 47 -7.67 -5.69 14.06
C VAL A 47 -7.64 -6.61 12.84
N LYS A 48 -8.53 -6.38 11.87
CA LYS A 48 -8.76 -7.26 10.71
C LYS A 48 -8.19 -6.73 9.39
N TRP A 49 -7.31 -5.73 9.45
CA TRP A 49 -6.64 -5.14 8.29
C TRP A 49 -5.12 -5.31 8.41
N SER A 50 -4.43 -5.33 7.26
CA SER A 50 -2.97 -5.38 7.17
C SER A 50 -2.34 -4.00 7.10
N CYS A 51 -2.95 -3.09 6.35
CA CYS A 51 -2.64 -1.66 6.30
C CYS A 51 -3.98 -0.91 6.30
N TYR A 52 -4.04 0.29 6.87
CA TYR A 52 -5.26 1.09 6.85
C TYR A 52 -4.97 2.59 6.98
N ASN A 53 -5.61 3.40 6.15
CA ASN A 53 -5.60 4.85 6.25
C ASN A 53 -6.72 5.37 7.16
N TRP A 54 -6.32 5.94 8.31
CA TRP A 54 -7.18 6.81 9.10
C TRP A 54 -7.03 8.25 8.64
N TYR A 55 -8.04 8.77 7.94
CA TYR A 55 -8.09 10.18 7.61
C TYR A 55 -8.52 11.00 8.84
N LEU A 56 -7.63 11.88 9.32
CA LEU A 56 -7.81 12.66 10.54
C LEU A 56 -8.39 14.06 10.28
N GLY A 57 -8.65 14.39 9.01
CA GLY A 57 -9.01 15.73 8.57
C GLY A 57 -7.79 16.67 8.47
N LYS A 58 -8.02 17.88 7.97
CA LYS A 58 -7.00 18.92 7.76
C LYS A 58 -5.86 18.44 6.86
N ASN A 59 -6.17 17.60 5.88
CA ASN A 59 -5.20 16.94 5.01
C ASN A 59 -4.21 16.03 5.74
N ILE A 60 -4.57 15.47 6.90
CA ILE A 60 -3.68 14.58 7.66
C ILE A 60 -4.25 13.16 7.65
N SER A 61 -3.42 12.18 7.27
CA SER A 61 -3.72 10.76 7.47
C SER A 61 -2.75 10.12 8.47
N ARG A 62 -3.25 9.13 9.21
CA ARG A 62 -2.43 8.13 9.88
C ARG A 62 -2.60 6.79 9.16
N ILE A 63 -1.52 6.28 8.58
CA ILE A 63 -1.47 4.93 8.04
C ILE A 63 -1.02 3.99 9.15
N GLU A 64 -1.86 3.03 9.49
CA GLU A 64 -1.56 1.98 10.45
C GLU A 64 -1.16 0.70 9.73
N VAL A 65 0.00 0.15 10.11
CA VAL A 65 0.48 -1.13 9.62
C VAL A 65 0.33 -2.19 10.70
N ASN A 66 -0.28 -3.31 10.36
CA ASN A 66 -0.51 -4.41 11.28
C ASN A 66 0.57 -5.49 11.12
N PRO A 67 1.48 -5.64 12.10
CA PRO A 67 2.56 -6.62 12.02
C PRO A 67 2.08 -8.07 12.21
N ASN A 68 0.83 -8.28 12.65
CA ASN A 68 0.26 -9.61 12.83
C ASN A 68 -0.17 -10.24 11.49
N TYR A 69 -0.27 -9.46 10.41
CA TYR A 69 -0.53 -9.95 9.08
C TYR A 69 0.77 -10.21 8.32
N GLN A 70 0.77 -11.26 7.52
CA GLN A 70 1.86 -11.51 6.57
C GLN A 70 1.82 -10.45 5.48
N MET A 71 2.93 -9.72 5.32
CA MET A 71 3.12 -8.74 4.26
C MET A 71 4.36 -9.10 3.46
N TYR A 72 4.19 -9.30 2.15
CA TYR A 72 5.31 -9.52 1.26
C TYR A 72 5.96 -8.18 0.91
N TRP A 73 7.29 -8.17 0.82
CA TRP A 73 8.03 -6.95 0.43
C TRP A 73 7.62 -6.46 -0.97
N THR A 74 7.24 -7.37 -1.86
CA THR A 74 6.70 -7.08 -3.20
C THR A 74 5.39 -6.27 -3.14
N SER A 75 4.67 -6.31 -2.03
CA SER A 75 3.42 -5.59 -1.84
C SER A 75 3.59 -4.22 -1.19
N PHE A 76 4.79 -3.84 -0.70
CA PHE A 76 4.98 -2.56 -0.01
C PHE A 76 4.73 -1.35 -0.91
N LEU A 77 5.08 -1.42 -2.19
CA LEU A 77 4.75 -0.34 -3.13
C LEU A 77 3.24 -0.22 -3.32
N LYS A 78 2.54 -1.35 -3.43
CA LYS A 78 1.07 -1.40 -3.51
C LYS A 78 0.40 -0.80 -2.28
N TYR A 79 0.84 -1.15 -1.08
CA TYR A 79 0.31 -0.55 0.15
C TYR A 79 0.60 0.96 0.20
N SER A 80 1.80 1.37 -0.23
CA SER A 80 2.18 2.78 -0.30
C SER A 80 1.28 3.54 -1.29
N SER A 81 0.92 2.96 -2.44
CA SER A 81 0.03 3.65 -3.39
C SER A 81 -1.44 3.63 -2.96
N HIS A 82 -1.90 2.51 -2.41
CA HIS A 82 -3.29 2.28 -2.03
C HIS A 82 -3.69 3.16 -0.84
N GLU A 83 -2.87 3.19 0.21
CA GLU A 83 -3.18 3.95 1.41
C GLU A 83 -2.75 5.42 1.32
N ALA A 84 -1.71 5.73 0.52
CA ALA A 84 -1.18 7.09 0.39
C ALA A 84 -1.50 7.76 -0.96
N TYR A 85 -0.58 7.68 -1.93
CA TYR A 85 -0.62 8.47 -3.15
C TYR A 85 -0.68 7.59 -4.41
N PRO A 86 -1.58 7.84 -5.38
CA PRO A 86 -2.74 8.73 -5.33
C PRO A 86 -3.98 8.06 -4.68
N GLY A 87 -3.80 7.09 -3.78
CA GLY A 87 -4.89 6.35 -3.13
C GLY A 87 -5.63 7.13 -2.04
N HIS A 88 -6.01 6.45 -0.97
CA HIS A 88 -6.95 6.96 0.05
C HIS A 88 -6.59 8.33 0.62
N HIS A 89 -5.34 8.54 1.02
CA HIS A 89 -4.92 9.85 1.55
C HIS A 89 -5.17 10.97 0.54
N THR A 90 -4.78 10.74 -0.71
CA THR A 90 -4.92 11.72 -1.79
C THR A 90 -6.39 12.00 -2.09
N GLU A 91 -7.21 10.95 -2.21
CA GLU A 91 -8.65 11.09 -2.41
C GLU A 91 -9.30 11.94 -1.31
N PHE A 92 -9.03 11.61 -0.04
CA PHE A 92 -9.66 12.30 1.08
C PHE A 92 -9.18 13.74 1.23
N ALA A 93 -7.88 14.01 1.05
CA ALA A 93 -7.33 15.36 1.09
C ALA A 93 -7.94 16.27 0.01
N ILE A 94 -8.05 15.77 -1.22
CA ILE A 94 -8.65 16.54 -2.33
C ILE A 94 -10.13 16.76 -2.09
N LYS A 95 -10.87 15.74 -1.63
CA LYS A 95 -12.31 15.89 -1.35
C LYS A 95 -12.57 16.84 -0.20
N GLU A 96 -11.70 16.86 0.82
CA GLU A 96 -11.79 17.84 1.90
C GLU A 96 -11.63 19.27 1.36
N GLU A 97 -10.53 19.56 0.66
CA GLU A 97 -10.28 20.90 0.13
C GLU A 97 -11.36 21.34 -0.87
N ARG A 98 -11.60 20.51 -1.89
CA ARG A 98 -12.46 20.90 -3.02
C ARG A 98 -13.94 20.83 -2.68
N LEU A 99 -14.40 19.70 -2.17
CA LEU A 99 -15.83 19.46 -2.04
C LEU A 99 -16.36 19.99 -0.71
N TYR A 100 -15.64 19.73 0.38
CA TYR A 100 -16.08 20.17 1.70
C TYR A 100 -15.77 21.65 1.96
N CYS A 101 -14.51 22.08 1.86
CA CYS A 101 -14.09 23.44 2.22
C CYS A 101 -14.49 24.49 1.17
N GLU A 102 -14.17 24.26 -0.11
CA GLU A 102 -14.43 25.25 -1.17
C GLU A 102 -15.91 25.26 -1.61
N LEU A 103 -16.53 24.09 -1.78
CA LEU A 103 -17.91 23.96 -2.30
C LEU A 103 -18.98 23.77 -1.21
N ASN A 104 -18.61 23.72 0.08
CA ASN A 104 -19.54 23.53 1.21
C ASN A 104 -20.41 22.26 1.14
N GLN A 105 -19.92 21.20 0.50
CA GLN A 105 -20.61 19.91 0.40
C GLN A 105 -20.26 19.02 1.59
N PHE A 106 -21.01 19.19 2.69
CA PHE A 106 -20.75 18.53 3.97
C PHE A 106 -20.73 17.00 3.89
N GLU A 107 -21.52 16.40 3.00
CA GLU A 107 -21.57 14.95 2.78
C GLU A 107 -20.21 14.34 2.39
N HIS A 108 -19.28 15.16 1.86
CA HIS A 108 -17.93 14.69 1.55
C HIS A 108 -17.03 14.53 2.77
N SER A 109 -17.38 15.13 3.92
CA SER A 109 -16.70 14.93 5.20
C SER A 109 -17.02 13.60 5.89
N ILE A 110 -18.01 12.85 5.37
CA ILE A 110 -18.47 11.58 5.95
C ILE A 110 -18.19 10.43 4.97
N LEU A 111 -17.49 9.38 5.43
CA LEU A 111 -17.34 8.13 4.69
C LEU A 111 -18.26 7.06 5.28
N ILE A 112 -19.26 6.63 4.51
CA ILE A 112 -20.14 5.52 4.89
C ILE A 112 -19.56 4.24 4.29
N LEU A 113 -19.12 3.31 5.14
CA LEU A 113 -18.45 2.07 4.71
C LEU A 113 -19.37 1.17 3.87
N GLN A 114 -20.65 1.04 4.25
CA GLN A 114 -21.61 0.25 3.48
C GLN A 114 -22.34 1.12 2.45
N SER A 115 -21.60 1.70 1.51
CA SER A 115 -22.18 2.55 0.47
C SER A 115 -21.43 2.46 -0.86
N PRO A 116 -22.07 2.87 -1.98
CA PRO A 116 -21.39 2.99 -3.27
C PRO A 116 -20.17 3.91 -3.26
N LYS A 117 -20.11 4.89 -2.35
CA LYS A 117 -18.95 5.76 -2.17
C LYS A 117 -17.70 4.97 -1.79
N LEU A 118 -17.84 3.90 -0.99
CA LEU A 118 -16.70 3.05 -0.64
C LEU A 118 -16.19 2.28 -1.85
N VAL A 119 -17.09 1.79 -2.73
CA VAL A 119 -16.68 1.10 -3.97
C VAL A 119 -15.81 2.02 -4.84
N ILE A 120 -16.17 3.31 -4.93
CA ILE A 120 -15.37 4.30 -5.66
C ILE A 120 -14.02 4.52 -4.97
N SER A 121 -14.01 4.69 -3.65
CA SER A 121 -12.78 4.94 -2.88
C SER A 121 -11.79 3.77 -2.98
N GLU A 122 -12.26 2.55 -2.77
CA GLU A 122 -11.47 1.32 -2.95
C GLU A 122 -11.04 1.13 -4.40
N GLY A 123 -11.88 1.50 -5.37
CA GLY A 123 -11.53 1.47 -6.79
C GLY A 123 -10.35 2.39 -7.13
N ILE A 124 -10.38 3.63 -6.62
CA ILE A 124 -9.27 4.59 -6.75
C ILE A 124 -8.00 4.01 -6.13
N ALA A 125 -8.07 3.55 -4.88
CA ALA A 125 -6.93 3.02 -4.15
C ALA A 125 -6.35 1.74 -4.80
N ASN A 126 -7.20 0.86 -5.33
CA ASN A 126 -6.76 -0.36 -6.03
C ASN A 126 -6.09 -0.06 -7.38
N LYS A 127 -6.55 0.96 -8.11
CA LYS A 127 -5.95 1.35 -9.39
C LYS A 127 -4.72 2.24 -9.26
N ALA A 128 -4.50 2.83 -8.08
CA ALA A 128 -3.40 3.76 -7.81
C ALA A 128 -2.03 3.23 -8.29
N ILE A 129 -1.66 1.97 -7.99
CA ILE A 129 -0.35 1.44 -8.40
C ILE A 129 -0.18 1.38 -9.92
N SER A 130 -1.20 0.87 -10.65
CA SER A 130 -1.15 0.72 -12.10
C SER A 130 -1.22 2.04 -12.86
N ILE A 131 -1.71 3.09 -12.19
CA ILE A 131 -1.68 4.45 -12.73
C ILE A 131 -0.26 5.03 -12.64
N LEU A 132 0.44 4.73 -11.54
CA LEU A 132 1.77 5.29 -11.28
C LEU A 132 2.88 4.55 -12.04
N PHE A 133 2.78 3.22 -12.14
CA PHE A 133 3.88 2.37 -12.59
C PHE A 133 3.37 1.22 -13.46
N SER A 134 4.17 0.83 -14.44
CA SER A 134 4.04 -0.45 -15.14
C SER A 134 4.41 -1.62 -14.24
N ASN A 135 4.00 -2.83 -14.60
CA ASN A 135 4.34 -4.05 -13.87
C ASN A 135 5.87 -4.26 -13.76
N TYR A 136 6.62 -3.89 -14.81
CA TYR A 136 8.08 -3.94 -14.81
C TYR A 136 8.67 -2.99 -13.75
N GLU A 137 8.24 -1.72 -13.73
CA GLU A 137 8.72 -0.73 -12.75
C GLU A 137 8.38 -1.13 -11.32
N VAL A 138 7.19 -1.68 -11.07
CA VAL A 138 6.81 -2.21 -9.75
C VAL A 138 7.77 -3.30 -9.29
N ALA A 139 8.11 -4.24 -10.18
CA ALA A 139 9.04 -5.32 -9.89
C ALA A 139 10.47 -4.81 -9.65
N GLU A 140 10.95 -3.91 -10.51
CA GLU A 140 12.28 -3.31 -10.43
C GLU A 140 12.46 -2.47 -9.15
N ILE A 141 11.51 -1.58 -8.84
CA ILE A 141 11.48 -0.82 -7.59
C ILE A 141 11.43 -1.79 -6.41
N GLY A 142 10.59 -2.83 -6.50
CA GLY A 142 10.48 -3.82 -5.44
C GLY A 142 11.81 -4.49 -5.11
N LEU A 143 12.51 -4.93 -6.15
CA LEU A 143 13.81 -5.58 -6.04
C LEU A 143 14.87 -4.64 -5.46
N ASN A 144 14.92 -3.40 -5.94
CA ASN A 144 15.95 -2.44 -5.53
C ASN A 144 15.71 -1.86 -4.13
N GLU A 145 14.45 -1.62 -3.76
CA GLU A 145 14.11 -0.84 -2.56
C GLU A 145 13.67 -1.70 -1.37
N PHE A 146 13.03 -2.85 -1.64
CA PHE A 146 12.38 -3.65 -0.60
C PHE A 146 13.03 -5.01 -0.38
N CYS A 147 13.62 -5.63 -1.41
CA CYS A 147 14.39 -6.84 -1.26
C CYS A 147 15.66 -6.57 -0.44
N SER A 148 15.92 -7.40 0.58
CA SER A 148 17.06 -7.17 1.49
C SER A 148 18.40 -7.65 0.89
N ALA A 149 18.36 -8.52 -0.12
CA ALA A 149 19.55 -9.06 -0.78
C ALA A 149 19.22 -9.47 -2.23
N PRO A 150 18.95 -8.52 -3.15
CA PRO A 150 18.45 -8.81 -4.49
C PRO A 150 19.41 -9.62 -5.38
N LEU A 151 20.70 -9.60 -5.06
CA LEU A 151 21.77 -10.27 -5.83
C LEU A 151 22.35 -11.50 -5.11
N LYS A 152 21.80 -11.88 -3.96
CA LYS A 152 22.27 -13.04 -3.20
C LYS A 152 21.55 -14.29 -3.70
N GLU A 153 22.29 -15.26 -4.23
CA GLU A 153 21.76 -16.60 -4.46
C GLU A 153 21.23 -17.18 -3.14
N VAL A 154 20.01 -17.70 -3.17
CA VAL A 154 19.36 -18.27 -1.98
C VAL A 154 19.90 -19.68 -1.78
N SER A 155 20.43 -19.96 -0.59
CA SER A 155 20.89 -21.31 -0.23
C SER A 155 19.72 -22.28 -0.04
N ILE A 156 19.99 -23.59 -0.12
CA ILE A 156 18.97 -24.64 0.13
C ILE A 156 18.38 -24.49 1.54
N GLU A 157 19.21 -24.20 2.55
CA GLU A 157 18.73 -23.99 3.93
C GLU A 157 17.81 -22.75 4.05
N GLU A 158 18.09 -21.68 3.31
CA GLU A 158 17.23 -20.48 3.28
C GLU A 158 15.89 -20.75 2.57
N LEU A 159 15.88 -21.58 1.51
CA LEU A 159 14.65 -22.00 0.84
C LEU A 159 13.79 -22.89 1.72
N GLU A 160 14.40 -23.85 2.44
CA GLU A 160 13.70 -24.72 3.38
C GLU A 160 12.99 -23.90 4.48
N LEU A 161 13.68 -22.90 5.04
CA LEU A 161 13.10 -21.98 6.03
C LEU A 161 11.95 -21.16 5.44
N GLN A 162 12.08 -20.69 4.19
CA GLN A 162 10.99 -19.99 3.51
C GLN A 162 9.79 -20.91 3.29
N ASP A 163 10.01 -22.17 2.94
CA ASP A 163 8.94 -23.15 2.69
C ASP A 163 8.18 -23.54 3.97
N ILE A 164 8.88 -23.65 5.10
CA ILE A 164 8.25 -23.81 6.43
C ILE A 164 7.31 -22.63 6.76
N VAL A 165 7.71 -21.41 6.39
CA VAL A 165 6.88 -20.21 6.58
C VAL A 165 5.71 -20.18 5.58
N LYS A 166 5.95 -20.54 4.31
CA LYS A 166 4.91 -20.64 3.27
C LYS A 166 3.85 -21.69 3.59
N ALA A 167 4.20 -22.77 4.29
CA ALA A 167 3.25 -23.79 4.74
C ALA A 167 2.16 -23.24 5.69
N LYS A 168 2.33 -22.01 6.22
CA LYS A 168 1.31 -21.31 7.00
C LYS A 168 0.42 -20.37 6.17
N ILE A 169 0.47 -20.47 4.84
CA ILE A 169 -0.24 -19.62 3.88
C ILE A 169 -1.12 -20.52 2.98
N PRO A 170 -2.31 -20.05 2.52
CA PRO A 170 -3.10 -20.81 1.56
C PRO A 170 -2.29 -21.08 0.28
N LEU A 171 -1.94 -22.37 0.08
CA LEU A 171 -1.12 -22.89 -1.01
C LEU A 171 -1.55 -22.43 -2.42
N PHE A 172 -2.84 -22.17 -2.59
CA PHE A 172 -3.43 -21.70 -3.84
C PHE A 172 -2.77 -20.43 -4.38
N TRP A 173 -2.63 -19.39 -3.55
CA TRP A 173 -2.11 -18.09 -4.02
C TRP A 173 -0.61 -18.13 -4.29
N TYR A 174 0.13 -18.94 -3.53
CA TYR A 174 1.54 -19.18 -3.78
C TYR A 174 1.75 -19.89 -5.12
N ASN A 175 1.02 -20.97 -5.36
CA ASN A 175 1.11 -21.72 -6.61
C ASN A 175 0.70 -20.85 -7.80
N LEU A 176 -0.38 -20.06 -7.68
CA LEU A 176 -0.83 -19.18 -8.76
C LEU A 176 0.25 -18.15 -9.13
N ALA A 177 0.90 -17.52 -8.15
CA ALA A 177 1.96 -16.55 -8.40
C ALA A 177 3.22 -17.20 -9.02
N TYR A 178 3.57 -18.40 -8.58
CA TYR A 178 4.69 -19.15 -9.14
C TYR A 178 4.42 -19.57 -10.59
N HIS A 179 3.22 -20.05 -10.88
CA HIS A 179 2.81 -20.44 -12.24
C HIS A 179 2.71 -19.24 -13.17
N ALA A 180 2.15 -18.10 -12.72
CA ALA A 180 2.16 -16.88 -13.52
C ALA A 180 3.58 -16.47 -13.96
N LEU A 181 4.59 -16.70 -13.10
CA LEU A 181 6.00 -16.42 -13.41
C LEU A 181 6.62 -17.48 -14.34
N VAL A 182 6.48 -18.77 -14.02
CA VAL A 182 7.10 -19.87 -14.77
C VAL A 182 6.47 -20.02 -16.15
N ASP A 183 5.15 -19.93 -16.22
CA ASP A 183 4.37 -20.13 -17.42
C ASP A 183 4.22 -18.84 -18.24
N ARG A 184 4.78 -17.72 -17.74
CA ARG A 184 4.84 -16.40 -18.41
C ARG A 184 3.47 -15.87 -18.84
N TYR A 185 2.52 -15.86 -17.92
CA TYR A 185 1.18 -15.35 -18.19
C TYR A 185 1.25 -13.88 -18.62
N ASP A 186 0.45 -13.49 -19.61
CA ASP A 186 0.31 -12.11 -20.05
C ASP A 186 -0.83 -11.35 -19.33
N GLU A 187 -0.95 -10.04 -19.55
CA GLU A 187 -2.00 -9.20 -18.93
C GLU A 187 -3.43 -9.57 -19.30
N LYS A 188 -3.65 -10.36 -20.35
CA LYS A 188 -4.97 -10.86 -20.74
C LYS A 188 -5.30 -12.20 -20.07
N GLU A 189 -4.27 -12.93 -19.63
CA GLU A 189 -4.37 -14.21 -18.94
C GLU A 189 -4.48 -14.07 -17.42
N LEU A 190 -4.12 -12.90 -16.88
CA LEU A 190 -4.20 -12.52 -15.45
C LEU A 190 -5.42 -11.65 -15.13
#